data_AF-F4N251-F1
#
_entry.id   AF-F4N251-F1
#
_cell.length_a   1.000
_cell.length_b   1.000
_cell.length_c   1.000
_cell.angle_alpha   90.00
_cell.angle_beta   90.00
_cell.angle_gamma   90.00
#
_symmetry.space_group_name_H-M   'P 1'
#
loop_
_entity.id
_entity.type
_entity.pdbx_description
1 polymer ?
#
loop_
_entity_poly.entity_id
_entity_poly.type
_entity_poly.pdbx_seq_one_letter_code
_entity_poly.pdbx_strand_id
1 'polypeptide(L)'
;MARLIYLMGASGAGKDCLLSALRAAMPTNVMVAHRYITREANAGAENHIALSEQEFLLRAKQGLFALFWQAHQHHYGVGIEIDIWLQHGLDVVVNGSRAYLPEAQQRYHHQLLPLCLTVSPAILAQRLLQRGRENSEQIKARLQRAQHYQQQLPVNCQLLCNDGELHHTLGQLQQLLATPPQHRRRGIKNGTNIVRNRMRPTGAGVWLSVCDLYQSQITTHAAPSTLQCNVALSGGNDLD
;
A
#
# COMPACT_ATOMS: atom_id res chain seq x y z
N MET A 1 16.22 9.46 1.33
CA MET A 1 14.95 9.79 0.65
C MET A 1 13.94 8.75 1.07
N ALA A 2 12.72 9.18 1.39
CA ALA A 2 11.61 8.27 1.64
C ALA A 2 11.24 7.49 0.39
N ARG A 3 10.57 6.36 0.58
CA ARG A 3 10.12 5.45 -0.48
C ARG A 3 8.60 5.29 -0.42
N LEU A 4 8.00 5.17 -1.60
CA LEU A 4 6.66 4.62 -1.73
C LEU A 4 6.76 3.11 -1.91
N ILE A 5 6.40 2.36 -0.89
CA ILE A 5 6.33 0.89 -0.92
C ILE A 5 4.97 0.48 -1.48
N TYR A 6 5.00 -0.01 -2.72
CA TYR A 6 3.81 -0.39 -3.46
C TYR A 6 3.57 -1.90 -3.30
N LEU A 7 2.78 -2.25 -2.28
CA LEU A 7 2.51 -3.64 -1.92
C LEU A 7 1.49 -4.27 -2.86
N MET A 8 1.93 -5.25 -3.63
CA MET A 8 1.13 -6.05 -4.54
C MET A 8 1.09 -7.50 -4.07
N GLY A 9 0.21 -8.31 -4.63
CA GLY A 9 0.06 -9.71 -4.21
C GLY A 9 -1.29 -10.26 -4.66
N ALA A 10 -1.42 -11.58 -4.75
CA ALA A 10 -2.67 -12.19 -5.18
C ALA A 10 -3.78 -11.87 -4.16
N SER A 11 -5.04 -11.88 -4.58
CA SER A 11 -6.12 -11.96 -3.59
C SER A 11 -5.98 -13.28 -2.82
N GLY A 12 -6.13 -13.22 -1.49
CA GLY A 12 -5.78 -14.32 -0.59
C GLY A 12 -4.30 -14.38 -0.17
N ALA A 13 -3.42 -13.51 -0.71
CA ALA A 13 -2.01 -13.49 -0.30
C ALA A 13 -1.77 -12.94 1.11
N GLY A 14 -2.79 -12.33 1.74
CA GLY A 14 -2.69 -11.79 3.11
C GLY A 14 -2.22 -10.34 3.23
N LYS A 15 -2.35 -9.54 2.15
CA LYS A 15 -1.96 -8.11 2.14
C LYS A 15 -2.63 -7.32 3.26
N ASP A 16 -3.95 -7.41 3.37
CA ASP A 16 -4.71 -6.62 4.35
C ASP A 16 -4.34 -6.99 5.79
N CYS A 17 -4.14 -8.29 6.07
CA CYS A 17 -3.65 -8.76 7.36
C CYS A 17 -2.26 -8.20 7.68
N LEU A 18 -1.33 -8.22 6.71
CA LEU A 18 0.01 -7.69 6.87
C LEU A 18 0.02 -6.17 7.11
N LEU A 19 -0.80 -5.42 6.36
CA LEU A 19 -0.94 -3.97 6.52
C LEU A 19 -1.63 -3.60 7.85
N SER A 20 -2.55 -4.43 8.34
CA SER A 20 -3.14 -4.28 9.66
C SER A 20 -2.11 -4.54 10.77
N ALA A 21 -1.34 -5.61 10.65
CA ALA A 21 -0.27 -5.93 11.60
C ALA A 21 0.83 -4.86 11.61
N LEU A 22 1.19 -4.31 10.44
CA LEU A 22 2.14 -3.20 10.33
C LEU A 22 1.63 -1.93 11.03
N ARG A 23 0.32 -1.61 10.90
CA ARG A 23 -0.29 -0.50 11.65
C ARG A 23 -0.21 -0.72 13.16
N ALA A 24 -0.57 -1.92 13.62
CA ALA A 24 -0.55 -2.28 15.04
C ALA A 24 0.87 -2.22 15.64
N ALA A 25 1.90 -2.50 14.84
CA ALA A 25 3.29 -2.39 15.25
C ALA A 25 3.81 -0.94 15.38
N MET A 26 3.04 0.05 14.89
CA MET A 26 3.35 1.49 14.98
C MET A 26 4.82 1.86 14.67
N PRO A 27 5.33 1.52 13.48
CA PRO A 27 6.69 1.89 13.08
C PRO A 27 6.86 3.42 13.03
N THR A 28 7.98 3.93 13.54
CA THR A 28 8.17 5.39 13.74
C THR A 28 8.33 6.19 12.44
N ASN A 29 8.86 5.58 11.37
CA ASN A 29 9.19 6.26 10.11
C ASN A 29 8.42 5.72 8.90
N VAL A 30 7.36 4.93 9.14
CA VAL A 30 6.57 4.30 8.08
C VAL A 30 5.10 4.61 8.30
N MET A 31 4.44 5.16 7.29
CA MET A 31 3.00 5.39 7.27
C MET A 31 2.35 4.37 6.35
N VAL A 32 1.23 3.79 6.79
CA VAL A 32 0.43 2.94 5.91
C VAL A 32 -0.79 3.73 5.46
N ALA A 33 -0.84 4.04 4.17
CA ALA A 33 -1.91 4.87 3.61
C ALA A 33 -3.25 4.14 3.67
N HIS A 34 -4.32 4.89 3.90
CA HIS A 34 -5.67 4.42 3.60
C HIS A 34 -5.89 4.47 2.10
N ARG A 35 -6.78 3.59 1.61
CA ARG A 35 -7.36 3.74 0.28
C ARG A 35 -8.72 4.40 0.39
N TYR A 36 -9.09 5.16 -0.63
CA TYR A 36 -10.44 5.64 -0.84
C TYR A 36 -11.11 4.69 -1.83
N ILE A 37 -12.22 4.06 -1.46
CA ILE A 37 -12.83 3.01 -2.28
C ILE A 37 -14.34 3.22 -2.37
N THR A 38 -14.94 2.93 -3.52
CA THR A 38 -16.40 3.02 -3.70
C THR A 38 -17.16 1.75 -3.33
N ARG A 39 -16.49 0.82 -2.64
CA ARG A 39 -17.13 -0.35 -2.03
C ARG A 39 -17.55 0.00 -0.60
N GLU A 40 -18.57 -0.67 -0.11
CA GLU A 40 -19.03 -0.49 1.26
C GLU A 40 -17.93 -0.82 2.29
N ALA A 41 -17.86 -0.02 3.34
CA ALA A 41 -16.82 -0.14 4.38
C ALA A 41 -16.82 -1.53 5.04
N ASN A 42 -18.00 -2.15 5.16
CA ASN A 42 -18.22 -3.45 5.79
C ASN A 42 -18.01 -4.66 4.85
N ALA A 43 -17.81 -4.43 3.54
CA ALA A 43 -17.69 -5.51 2.54
C ALA A 43 -16.32 -6.24 2.58
N GLY A 44 -15.40 -5.85 3.45
CA GLY A 44 -14.08 -6.47 3.54
C GLY A 44 -13.30 -6.11 4.81
N ALA A 45 -12.19 -6.82 5.03
CA ALA A 45 -11.33 -6.67 6.21
C ALA A 45 -10.33 -5.50 6.11
N GLU A 46 -10.26 -4.82 4.97
CA GLU A 46 -9.32 -3.72 4.80
C GLU A 46 -9.85 -2.41 5.39
N ASN A 47 -9.01 -1.78 6.20
CA ASN A 47 -9.18 -0.42 6.71
C ASN A 47 -9.04 0.61 5.57
N HIS A 48 -10.17 1.09 5.06
CA HIS A 48 -10.26 2.05 3.95
C HIS A 48 -11.34 3.11 4.21
N ILE A 49 -11.27 4.22 3.49
CA ILE A 49 -12.28 5.27 3.48
C ILE A 49 -13.29 4.96 2.37
N ALA A 50 -14.53 4.64 2.75
CA ALA A 50 -15.60 4.42 1.79
C ALA A 50 -16.10 5.75 1.22
N LEU A 51 -16.27 5.84 -0.10
CA LEU A 51 -16.81 7.00 -0.80
C LEU A 51 -17.99 6.57 -1.69
N SER A 52 -18.92 7.49 -1.95
CA SER A 52 -19.83 7.31 -3.08
C SER A 52 -19.05 7.41 -4.40
N GLU A 53 -19.57 6.81 -5.48
CA GLU A 53 -18.97 6.93 -6.81
C GLU A 53 -18.90 8.40 -7.27
N GLN A 54 -19.97 9.17 -7.05
CA GLN A 54 -20.02 10.60 -7.40
C GLN A 54 -18.93 11.39 -6.68
N GLU A 55 -18.74 11.14 -5.39
CA GLU A 55 -17.69 11.78 -4.61
C GLU A 55 -16.29 11.37 -5.08
N PHE A 56 -16.08 10.08 -5.36
CA PHE A 56 -14.81 9.61 -5.89
C PHE A 56 -14.44 10.32 -7.19
N LEU A 57 -15.38 10.38 -8.14
CA LEU A 57 -15.16 11.02 -9.45
C LEU A 57 -14.90 12.52 -9.30
N LEU A 58 -15.59 13.20 -8.38
CA LEU A 58 -15.32 14.58 -8.06
C LEU A 58 -13.89 14.76 -7.52
N ARG A 59 -13.48 13.97 -6.52
CA ARG A 59 -12.12 14.04 -5.95
C ARG A 59 -11.04 13.75 -6.98
N ALA A 60 -11.25 12.77 -7.86
CA ALA A 60 -10.35 12.46 -8.96
C ALA A 60 -10.22 13.65 -9.93
N LYS A 61 -11.34 14.25 -10.33
CA LYS A 61 -11.36 15.44 -11.21
C LYS A 61 -10.64 16.65 -10.59
N GLN A 62 -10.70 16.79 -9.26
CA GLN A 62 -10.02 17.85 -8.52
C GLN A 62 -8.54 17.55 -8.22
N GLY A 63 -8.00 16.41 -8.66
CA GLY A 63 -6.60 16.05 -8.45
C GLY A 63 -6.27 15.64 -7.01
N LEU A 64 -7.25 15.18 -6.24
CA LEU A 64 -7.09 14.80 -4.83
C LEU A 64 -6.53 13.38 -4.63
N PHE A 65 -6.26 12.65 -5.72
CA PHE A 65 -5.62 11.34 -5.69
C PHE A 65 -4.24 11.40 -6.33
N ALA A 66 -3.26 10.85 -5.62
CA ALA A 66 -1.94 10.56 -6.17
C ALA A 66 -1.99 9.44 -7.20
N LEU A 67 -2.77 8.40 -6.92
CA LEU A 67 -3.01 7.25 -7.79
C LEU A 67 -4.49 6.89 -7.70
N PHE A 68 -5.10 6.53 -8.82
CA PHE A 68 -6.46 5.98 -8.81
C PHE A 68 -6.69 5.05 -9.98
N TRP A 69 -7.60 4.10 -9.80
CA TRP A 69 -7.99 3.13 -10.81
C TRP A 69 -9.39 2.58 -10.58
N GLN A 70 -9.89 1.78 -11.53
CA GLN A 70 -11.15 1.06 -11.42
C GLN A 70 -10.92 -0.44 -11.57
N ALA A 71 -11.55 -1.25 -10.73
CA ALA A 71 -11.55 -2.71 -10.80
C ALA A 71 -12.85 -3.27 -10.16
N HIS A 72 -13.43 -4.32 -10.75
CA HIS A 72 -14.67 -4.96 -10.28
C HIS A 72 -15.79 -3.95 -9.98
N GLN A 73 -16.02 -2.99 -10.88
CA GLN A 73 -17.05 -1.96 -10.74
C GLN A 73 -16.84 -0.97 -9.58
N HIS A 74 -15.72 -1.08 -8.85
CA HIS A 74 -15.35 -0.15 -7.80
C HIS A 74 -14.15 0.70 -8.22
N HIS A 75 -14.11 1.91 -7.70
CA HIS A 75 -12.96 2.80 -7.82
C HIS A 75 -12.07 2.68 -6.59
N TYR A 76 -10.77 2.79 -6.81
CA TYR A 76 -9.74 2.74 -5.78
C TYR A 76 -8.85 3.95 -5.95
N GLY A 77 -8.61 4.67 -4.87
CA GLY A 77 -7.78 5.87 -4.84
C GLY A 77 -6.79 5.82 -3.69
N VAL A 78 -5.60 6.35 -3.94
CA VAL A 78 -4.62 6.70 -2.92
C VAL A 78 -4.54 8.22 -2.92
N GLY A 79 -4.86 8.83 -1.78
CA GLY A 79 -4.97 10.28 -1.67
C GLY A 79 -3.63 10.99 -1.87
N ILE A 80 -3.70 12.25 -2.31
CA ILE A 80 -2.53 13.08 -2.60
C ILE A 80 -1.67 13.36 -1.35
N GLU A 81 -2.22 13.17 -0.15
CA GLU A 81 -1.52 13.33 1.14
C GLU A 81 -0.24 12.50 1.26
N ILE A 82 -0.14 11.38 0.53
CA ILE A 82 1.07 10.55 0.55
C ILE A 82 2.30 11.30 0.06
N ASP A 83 2.12 12.28 -0.83
CA ASP A 83 3.23 13.08 -1.35
C ASP A 83 3.80 13.99 -0.25
N ILE A 84 2.94 14.49 0.64
CA ILE A 84 3.36 15.28 1.80
C ILE A 84 4.15 14.39 2.76
N TRP A 85 3.66 13.18 3.07
CA TRP A 85 4.37 12.25 3.96
C TRP A 85 5.76 11.87 3.42
N LEU A 86 5.85 11.59 2.11
CA LEU A 86 7.12 11.32 1.45
C LEU A 86 8.09 12.52 1.52
N GLN A 87 7.59 13.74 1.31
CA GLN A 87 8.39 14.97 1.45
C GLN A 87 8.90 15.18 2.88
N HIS A 88 8.14 14.76 3.89
CA HIS A 88 8.56 14.76 5.29
C HIS A 88 9.56 13.64 5.65
N GLY A 89 9.95 12.79 4.69
CA GLY A 89 10.91 11.73 4.92
C GLY A 89 10.30 10.45 5.50
N LEU A 90 8.97 10.33 5.50
CA LEU A 90 8.26 9.13 5.94
C LEU A 90 8.10 8.16 4.76
N ASP A 91 8.53 6.92 4.95
CA ASP A 91 8.22 5.85 4.00
C ASP A 91 6.71 5.62 4.01
N VAL A 92 6.10 5.44 2.84
CA VAL A 92 4.65 5.23 2.72
C VAL A 92 4.38 3.87 2.11
N VAL A 93 3.62 3.02 2.80
CA VAL A 93 3.16 1.73 2.30
C VAL A 93 1.73 1.87 1.78
N VAL A 94 1.51 1.45 0.54
CA VAL A 94 0.18 1.46 -0.12
C VAL A 94 -0.21 0.06 -0.58
N ASN A 95 -1.50 -0.27 -0.46
CA ASN A 95 -2.07 -1.48 -1.06
C ASN A 95 -2.27 -1.25 -2.56
N GLY A 96 -1.33 -1.73 -3.36
CA GLY A 96 -1.25 -1.47 -4.79
C GLY A 96 -1.97 -2.49 -5.66
N SER A 97 -2.36 -2.07 -6.86
CA SER A 97 -2.83 -2.96 -7.93
C SER A 97 -1.70 -3.27 -8.89
N ARG A 98 -1.59 -4.56 -9.21
CA ARG A 98 -0.60 -5.11 -10.13
C ARG A 98 -0.68 -4.49 -11.53
N ALA A 99 -1.91 -4.30 -12.01
CA ALA A 99 -2.18 -3.71 -13.32
C ALA A 99 -1.81 -2.22 -13.39
N TYR A 100 -1.77 -1.54 -12.24
CA TYR A 100 -1.52 -0.10 -12.13
C TYR A 100 -0.12 0.24 -11.58
N LEU A 101 0.77 -0.75 -11.57
CA LEU A 101 2.17 -0.54 -11.25
C LEU A 101 2.87 0.41 -12.24
N PRO A 102 2.64 0.35 -13.57
CA PRO A 102 3.26 1.28 -14.51
C PRO A 102 2.96 2.76 -14.20
N GLU A 103 1.75 3.08 -13.76
CA GLU A 103 1.32 4.42 -13.37
C GLU A 103 2.04 4.88 -12.10
N ALA A 104 2.18 3.99 -11.11
CA ALA A 104 2.98 4.27 -9.92
C ALA A 104 4.46 4.47 -10.27
N GLN A 105 5.00 3.69 -11.21
CA GLN A 105 6.38 3.84 -11.71
C GLN A 105 6.58 5.16 -12.43
N GLN A 106 5.61 5.58 -13.25
CA GLN A 106 5.64 6.85 -13.96
C GLN A 106 5.59 8.04 -13.01
N ARG A 107 4.82 7.97 -11.91
CA ARG A 107 4.72 9.07 -10.94
C ARG A 107 5.90 9.17 -9.98
N TYR A 108 6.33 8.04 -9.41
CA TYR A 108 7.27 8.03 -8.28
C TYR A 108 8.70 7.67 -8.67
N HIS A 109 8.92 7.15 -9.88
CA HIS A 109 10.23 6.83 -10.44
C HIS A 109 11.12 6.05 -9.44
N HIS A 110 12.22 6.65 -9.01
CA HIS A 110 13.21 6.06 -8.12
C HIS A 110 12.78 6.00 -6.65
N GLN A 111 11.72 6.73 -6.25
CA GLN A 111 11.14 6.64 -4.91
C GLN A 111 10.23 5.41 -4.78
N LEU A 112 9.81 4.78 -5.88
CA LEU A 112 8.95 3.60 -5.85
C LEU A 112 9.76 2.35 -5.50
N LEU A 113 9.27 1.59 -4.52
CA LEU A 113 9.69 0.24 -4.21
C LEU A 113 8.52 -0.72 -4.47
N PRO A 114 8.47 -1.39 -5.64
CA PRO A 114 7.50 -2.44 -5.88
C PRO A 114 7.79 -3.63 -4.96
N LEU A 115 6.79 -4.07 -4.21
CA LEU A 115 6.91 -5.19 -3.28
C LEU A 115 5.78 -6.18 -3.56
N CYS A 116 6.10 -7.40 -3.96
CA CYS A 116 5.12 -8.47 -4.17
C CYS A 116 5.10 -9.43 -2.99
N LEU A 117 3.96 -9.51 -2.33
CA LEU A 117 3.64 -10.54 -1.35
C LEU A 117 3.33 -11.84 -2.10
N THR A 118 4.20 -12.83 -1.93
CA THR A 118 4.09 -14.14 -2.56
C THR A 118 3.57 -15.18 -1.58
N VAL A 119 2.80 -16.13 -2.11
CA VAL A 119 2.29 -17.28 -1.38
C VAL A 119 2.36 -18.47 -2.32
N SER A 120 2.81 -19.63 -1.85
CA SER A 120 2.84 -20.86 -2.64
C SER A 120 1.42 -21.24 -3.09
N PRO A 121 1.27 -21.85 -4.29
CA PRO A 121 -0.04 -22.19 -4.83
C PRO A 121 -0.90 -23.05 -3.89
N ALA A 122 -0.28 -23.97 -3.15
CA ALA A 122 -0.98 -24.83 -2.19
C ALA A 122 -1.59 -24.03 -1.03
N ILE A 123 -0.80 -23.13 -0.41
CA ILE A 123 -1.27 -22.29 0.69
C ILE A 123 -2.31 -21.27 0.19
N LEU A 124 -2.12 -20.71 -1.01
CA LEU A 124 -3.08 -19.79 -1.62
C LEU A 124 -4.42 -20.49 -1.86
N ALA A 125 -4.41 -21.72 -2.40
CA ALA A 125 -5.61 -22.51 -2.61
C ALA A 125 -6.34 -22.79 -1.28
N GLN A 126 -5.60 -23.21 -0.25
CA GLN A 126 -6.14 -23.44 1.08
C GLN A 126 -6.81 -22.18 1.65
N ARG A 127 -6.16 -21.01 1.55
CA ARG A 127 -6.70 -19.74 2.06
C ARG A 127 -7.97 -19.32 1.31
N LEU A 128 -8.01 -19.49 -0.01
CA LEU A 128 -9.20 -19.19 -0.81
C LEU A 128 -10.37 -20.12 -0.43
N LEU A 129 -10.11 -21.42 -0.28
CA LEU A 129 -11.11 -22.39 0.18
C LEU A 129 -11.65 -22.03 1.58
N GLN A 130 -10.77 -21.72 2.53
CA GLN A 130 -11.15 -21.36 3.90
C GLN A 130 -12.01 -20.09 3.97
N ARG A 131 -11.80 -19.12 3.06
CA ARG A 131 -12.60 -17.89 3.01
C ARG A 131 -14.01 -18.13 2.47
N GLY A 132 -14.21 -19.17 1.68
CA GLY A 132 -15.53 -19.64 1.25
C GLY A 132 -16.31 -18.71 0.32
N ARG A 133 -15.63 -17.79 -0.39
CA ARG A 133 -16.27 -16.83 -1.32
C ARG A 133 -16.25 -17.29 -2.78
N GLU A 134 -15.55 -18.39 -3.07
CA GLU A 134 -15.28 -18.86 -4.41
C GLU A 134 -15.61 -20.35 -4.56
N ASN A 135 -16.11 -20.73 -5.73
CA ASN A 135 -16.21 -22.12 -6.15
C ASN A 135 -14.87 -22.65 -6.69
N SER A 136 -14.79 -23.96 -6.96
CA SER A 136 -13.57 -24.62 -7.41
C SER A 136 -12.98 -24.04 -8.70
N GLU A 137 -13.83 -23.67 -9.67
CA GLU A 137 -13.37 -23.11 -10.95
C GLU A 137 -12.83 -21.70 -10.78
N GLN A 138 -13.47 -20.89 -9.94
CA GLN A 138 -12.98 -19.56 -9.58
C GLN A 138 -11.63 -19.62 -8.86
N ILE A 139 -11.44 -20.59 -7.96
CA ILE A 139 -10.16 -20.81 -7.27
C ILE A 139 -9.08 -21.19 -8.28
N LYS A 140 -9.34 -22.15 -9.19
CA LYS A 140 -8.38 -22.51 -10.26
C LYS A 140 -7.99 -21.28 -11.10
N ALA A 141 -8.97 -20.48 -11.53
CA ALA A 141 -8.72 -19.27 -12.30
C ALA A 141 -7.87 -18.24 -11.53
N ARG A 142 -8.10 -18.09 -10.22
CA ARG A 142 -7.26 -17.24 -9.36
C ARG A 142 -5.83 -17.74 -9.23
N LEU A 143 -5.63 -19.05 -9.07
CA LEU A 143 -4.30 -19.67 -8.98
C LEU A 143 -3.51 -19.49 -10.28
N GLN A 144 -4.14 -19.74 -11.43
CA GLN A 144 -3.52 -19.53 -12.74
C GLN A 144 -3.11 -18.07 -12.96
N ARG A 145 -4.01 -17.12 -12.64
CA ARG A 145 -3.69 -15.68 -12.71
C ARG A 145 -2.54 -15.30 -11.77
N ALA A 146 -2.52 -15.83 -10.55
CA ALA A 146 -1.45 -15.57 -9.60
C ALA A 146 -0.08 -16.06 -10.13
N GLN A 147 -0.04 -17.26 -10.71
CA GLN A 147 1.17 -17.82 -11.30
C GLN A 147 1.64 -17.03 -12.52
N HIS A 148 0.75 -16.71 -13.45
CA HIS A 148 1.06 -15.91 -14.64
C HIS A 148 1.65 -14.55 -14.25
N TYR A 149 1.04 -13.88 -13.27
CA TYR A 149 1.55 -12.59 -12.80
C TYR A 149 2.94 -12.70 -12.16
N GLN A 150 3.20 -13.74 -11.37
CA GLN A 150 4.48 -13.91 -10.71
C GLN A 150 5.64 -14.06 -11.72
N GLN A 151 5.36 -14.62 -12.89
CA GLN A 151 6.32 -14.72 -14.00
C GLN A 151 6.59 -13.37 -14.70
N GLN A 152 5.70 -12.39 -14.54
CA GLN A 152 5.74 -11.08 -15.20
C GLN A 152 6.14 -9.95 -14.26
N LEU A 153 6.61 -10.27 -13.06
CA LEU A 153 7.06 -9.27 -12.11
C LEU A 153 8.25 -8.47 -12.66
N PRO A 154 8.27 -7.14 -12.49
CA PRO A 154 9.43 -6.35 -12.86
C PRO A 154 10.69 -6.81 -12.13
N VAL A 155 11.84 -6.69 -12.79
CA VAL A 155 13.15 -7.10 -12.23
C VAL A 155 13.49 -6.38 -10.92
N ASN A 156 12.98 -5.16 -10.72
CA ASN A 156 13.19 -4.38 -9.49
C ASN A 156 12.13 -4.64 -8.40
N CYS A 157 11.19 -5.58 -8.61
CA CYS A 157 10.19 -5.93 -7.61
C CYS A 157 10.80 -6.81 -6.52
N GLN A 158 10.70 -6.35 -5.27
CA GLN A 158 11.08 -7.16 -4.11
C GLN A 158 10.02 -8.22 -3.85
N LEU A 159 10.44 -9.41 -3.42
CA LEU A 159 9.53 -10.50 -3.07
C LEU A 159 9.51 -10.68 -1.56
N LEU A 160 8.33 -10.86 -0.99
CA LEU A 160 8.14 -11.15 0.42
C LEU A 160 7.23 -12.38 0.55
N CYS A 161 7.75 -13.45 1.15
CA CYS A 161 7.01 -14.71 1.31
C CYS A 161 6.04 -14.62 2.50
N ASN A 162 4.81 -15.09 2.29
CA ASN A 162 3.77 -15.18 3.32
C ASN A 162 3.16 -16.58 3.40
N ASP A 163 3.98 -17.62 3.25
CA ASP A 163 3.56 -19.02 3.44
C ASP A 163 3.41 -19.38 4.92
N GLY A 164 4.29 -18.83 5.76
CA GLY A 164 4.34 -19.13 7.19
C GLY A 164 3.48 -18.19 8.04
N GLU A 165 3.88 -18.07 9.30
CA GLU A 165 3.19 -17.20 10.25
C GLU A 165 3.37 -15.71 9.94
N LEU A 166 2.28 -14.95 10.12
CA LEU A 166 2.22 -13.53 9.80
C LEU A 166 3.30 -12.71 10.49
N HIS A 167 3.67 -13.07 11.73
CA HIS A 167 4.65 -12.33 12.50
C HIS A 167 6.07 -12.43 11.90
N HIS A 168 6.42 -13.57 11.30
CA HIS A 168 7.69 -13.72 10.56
C HIS A 168 7.71 -12.83 9.31
N THR A 169 6.63 -12.83 8.53
CA THR A 169 6.50 -11.98 7.34
C THR A 169 6.52 -10.49 7.71
N LEU A 170 5.90 -10.11 8.83
CA LEU A 170 5.97 -8.74 9.35
C LEU A 170 7.40 -8.35 9.73
N GLY A 171 8.14 -9.22 10.41
CA GLY A 171 9.54 -8.98 10.77
C GLY A 171 10.43 -8.80 9.53
N GLN A 172 10.24 -9.65 8.51
CA GLN A 172 10.94 -9.51 7.22
C GLN A 172 10.59 -8.19 6.50
N LEU A 173 9.31 -7.79 6.51
CA LEU A 173 8.89 -6.50 5.98
C LEU A 173 9.60 -5.35 6.73
N GLN A 174 9.62 -5.37 8.05
CA GLN A 174 10.28 -4.34 8.85
C GLN A 174 11.78 -4.26 8.57
N GLN A 175 12.46 -5.39 8.38
CA GLN A 175 13.88 -5.42 7.98
C GLN A 175 14.11 -4.81 6.59
N LEU A 176 13.24 -5.13 5.63
CA LEU A 176 13.27 -4.55 4.29
C LEU A 176 13.03 -3.03 4.33
N LEU A 177 12.13 -2.57 5.20
CA LEU A 177 11.84 -1.17 5.42
C LEU A 177 12.98 -0.44 6.15
N ALA A 178 13.68 -1.08 7.08
CA ALA A 178 14.83 -0.50 7.76
C ALA A 178 16.07 -0.34 6.86
N THR A 179 16.15 -1.11 5.77
CA THR A 179 17.29 -1.05 4.85
C THR A 179 17.19 0.22 3.98
N PRO A 180 18.19 1.13 4.03
CA PRO A 180 18.17 2.34 3.23
C PRO A 180 18.22 2.00 1.72
N PRO A 181 17.65 2.85 0.85
CA PRO A 181 17.68 2.62 -0.59
C PRO A 181 19.14 2.49 -1.08
N GLN A 182 19.45 1.35 -1.69
CA GLN A 182 20.75 1.15 -2.34
C GLN A 182 20.82 2.06 -3.57
N HIS A 183 21.44 3.22 -3.42
CA HIS A 183 21.85 4.01 -4.58
C HIS A 183 22.87 3.20 -5.36
N ARG A 184 22.47 2.65 -6.53
CA ARG A 184 23.45 2.25 -7.55
C ARG A 184 24.25 3.51 -7.88
N ARG A 185 25.48 3.61 -7.34
CA ARG A 185 26.44 4.64 -7.72
C ARG A 185 26.62 4.56 -9.23
N ARG A 186 25.98 5.45 -9.99
CA ARG A 186 26.45 5.76 -11.35
C ARG A 186 27.84 6.33 -11.14
N GLY A 187 28.87 5.63 -11.63
CA GLY A 187 30.22 6.16 -11.66
C GLY A 187 30.23 7.45 -12.47
N ILE A 188 30.27 8.59 -11.79
CA ILE A 188 30.55 9.88 -12.41
C ILE A 188 32.07 9.99 -12.43
N LYS A 189 32.66 9.86 -13.61
CA LYS A 189 34.04 10.27 -13.87
C LYS A 189 34.12 11.79 -13.69
N ASN A 190 35.18 12.21 -13.02
CA ASN A 190 35.48 13.58 -12.59
C ASN A 190 35.44 14.64 -13.71
N GLY A 191 35.09 15.87 -13.32
CA GLY A 191 35.14 17.12 -14.11
C GLY A 191 33.76 17.76 -14.11
N THR A 192 33.49 18.95 -13.57
CA THR A 192 34.30 20.16 -13.40
C THR A 192 33.67 21.06 -12.32
N ASN A 193 34.49 21.91 -11.70
CA ASN A 193 34.11 22.93 -10.72
C ASN A 193 32.98 23.84 -11.19
N ILE A 194 31.93 24.01 -10.37
CA ILE A 194 31.03 25.17 -10.44
C ILE A 194 30.87 25.76 -9.04
N VAL A 195 31.26 27.02 -8.95
CA VAL A 195 31.20 27.91 -7.77
C VAL A 195 29.74 28.11 -7.34
N ARG A 196 29.43 27.81 -6.08
CA ARG A 196 28.12 28.10 -5.48
C ARG A 196 28.12 29.51 -4.89
N ASN A 197 27.39 30.43 -5.51
CA ASN A 197 27.09 31.73 -4.92
C ASN A 197 25.83 31.60 -4.04
N ARG A 198 25.91 32.12 -2.80
CA ARG A 198 24.81 32.15 -1.82
C ARG A 198 23.84 33.28 -2.17
N MET A 199 22.54 33.00 -2.15
CA MET A 199 21.53 34.03 -1.92
C MET A 199 20.53 33.54 -0.86
N ARG A 200 20.26 34.40 0.12
CA ARG A 200 19.34 34.19 1.25
C ARG A 200 17.89 34.53 0.84
N PRO A 201 16.88 34.03 1.60
CA PRO A 201 15.48 34.08 1.20
C PRO A 201 14.79 35.40 1.59
N THR A 202 13.79 35.79 0.79
CA THR A 202 12.75 36.75 1.17
C THR A 202 11.39 36.17 0.80
N GLY A 203 10.41 36.32 1.69
CA GLY A 203 9.00 36.04 1.39
C GLY A 203 8.30 35.20 2.43
N ALA A 204 7.76 35.86 3.45
CA ALA A 204 6.76 35.31 4.35
C ALA A 204 5.44 35.08 3.59
N GLY A 205 4.84 33.90 3.76
CA GLY A 205 3.51 33.56 3.29
C GLY A 205 2.82 32.72 4.34
N VAL A 206 1.80 33.30 4.98
CA VAL A 206 0.99 32.71 6.03
C VAL A 206 0.18 31.54 5.44
N TRP A 207 0.38 30.34 5.96
CA TRP A 207 -0.53 29.20 5.76
C TRP A 207 -1.06 28.78 7.13
N LEU A 208 -2.35 29.00 7.36
CA LEU A 208 -3.07 28.48 8.51
C LEU A 208 -3.04 26.94 8.43
N SER A 209 -2.37 26.33 9.40
CA SER A 209 -2.30 24.88 9.56
C SER A 209 -3.63 24.36 10.10
N VAL A 210 -4.17 23.33 9.44
CA VAL A 210 -5.40 22.60 9.83
C VAL A 210 -5.13 21.63 11.01
N CYS A 211 -3.95 21.67 11.64
CA CYS A 211 -3.56 20.72 12.68
C CYS A 211 -4.14 20.99 14.10
N ASP A 212 -4.82 22.10 14.36
CA ASP A 212 -5.21 22.48 15.74
C ASP A 212 -6.61 21.99 16.19
N LEU A 213 -7.26 21.08 15.46
CA LEU A 213 -8.63 20.64 15.80
C LEU A 213 -8.81 19.17 16.22
N TYR A 214 -7.73 18.43 16.51
CA TYR A 214 -7.85 17.01 16.92
C TYR A 214 -7.00 16.62 18.13
N GLN A 215 -6.99 17.44 19.18
CA GLN A 215 -6.56 17.04 20.52
C GLN A 215 -7.58 17.45 21.58
N SER A 216 -8.65 16.68 21.72
CA SER A 216 -9.20 16.40 23.04
C SER A 216 -9.94 15.07 23.03
N GLN A 217 -9.81 14.35 24.14
CA GLN A 217 -10.45 13.07 24.50
C GLN A 217 -9.71 11.78 24.13
N ILE A 218 -8.61 11.54 24.87
CA ILE A 218 -8.25 10.19 25.31
C ILE A 218 -8.79 10.05 26.74
N THR A 219 -9.61 9.03 27.00
CA THR A 219 -9.43 8.05 28.10
C THR A 219 -10.66 7.14 28.21
N THR A 220 -10.48 5.85 28.01
CA THR A 220 -10.72 4.80 29.02
C THR A 220 -10.29 3.43 28.48
N HIS A 221 -9.77 2.60 29.38
CA HIS A 221 -9.19 1.28 29.18
C HIS A 221 -10.17 0.20 28.69
N ALA A 222 -9.66 -0.72 27.86
CA ALA A 222 -9.95 -2.16 27.97
C ALA A 222 -8.83 -3.00 27.31
N ALA A 223 -8.53 -4.15 27.91
CA ALA A 223 -7.43 -5.08 27.64
C ALA A 223 -7.55 -5.85 26.30
N PRO A 224 -6.48 -6.53 25.80
CA PRO A 224 -6.49 -7.14 24.47
C PRO A 224 -7.20 -8.50 24.48
N SER A 225 -8.33 -8.59 23.77
CA SER A 225 -8.91 -9.86 23.36
C SER A 225 -8.25 -10.34 22.07
N THR A 226 -7.74 -11.57 22.09
CA THR A 226 -7.29 -12.35 20.92
C THR A 226 -8.29 -12.26 19.77
N LEU A 227 -7.93 -11.54 18.70
CA LEU A 227 -8.68 -11.48 17.45
C LEU A 227 -8.38 -12.73 16.63
N GLN A 228 -9.23 -13.74 16.76
CA GLN A 228 -9.45 -14.70 15.67
C GLN A 228 -10.17 -13.95 14.55
N CYS A 229 -9.56 -13.91 13.36
CA CYS A 229 -10.22 -13.44 12.14
C CYS A 229 -11.41 -14.35 11.79
N ASN A 230 -12.61 -13.99 12.25
CA ASN A 230 -13.84 -14.59 11.75
C ASN A 230 -14.30 -13.89 10.47
N VAL A 231 -14.47 -14.69 9.43
CA VAL A 231 -14.81 -14.30 8.07
C VAL A 231 -16.30 -13.92 8.02
N ALA A 232 -16.60 -12.66 7.71
CA ALA A 232 -17.93 -12.25 7.29
C ALA A 232 -18.23 -12.80 5.88
N LEU A 233 -19.37 -13.49 5.79
CA LEU A 233 -19.97 -14.02 4.56
C LEU A 233 -20.67 -12.88 3.81
N SER A 234 -20.07 -12.42 2.72
CA SER A 234 -20.77 -11.66 1.69
C SER A 234 -20.25 -12.16 0.34
N GLY A 235 -21.12 -12.85 -0.39
CA GLY A 235 -20.84 -13.39 -1.73
C GLY A 235 -20.68 -12.25 -2.73
N GLY A 236 -19.49 -12.14 -3.31
CA GLY A 236 -19.17 -11.26 -4.42
C GLY A 236 -18.02 -11.89 -5.20
N ASN A 237 -18.24 -12.15 -6.48
CA ASN A 237 -17.24 -12.74 -7.37
C ASN A 237 -16.09 -11.74 -7.62
N ASP A 238 -14.99 -11.80 -6.86
CA ASP A 238 -13.82 -10.97 -7.19
C ASP A 238 -13.04 -11.59 -8.38
N LEU A 239 -13.11 -10.93 -9.53
CA LEU A 239 -12.28 -11.25 -10.69
C LEU A 239 -11.16 -10.21 -10.83
N ASP A 240 -10.18 -10.24 -9.90
CA ASP A 240 -8.96 -9.36 -9.85
C ASP A 240 -8.24 -9.06 -11.18
#